data_AF-A0A2Z4VD90-F1
#
_entry.id   AF-A0A2Z4VD90-F1
#
_cell.length_a   1.000
_cell.length_b   1.000
_cell.length_c   1.000
_cell.angle_alpha   90.00
_cell.angle_beta   90.00
_cell.angle_gamma   90.00
#
_symmetry.space_group_name_H-M   'P 1'
#
loop_
_entity.id
_entity.type
_entity.pdbx_description
1 polymer ?
#
loop_
_entity_poly.entity_id
_entity_poly.type
_entity_poly.pdbx_seq_one_letter_code
_entity_poly.pdbx_strand_id
1 'polypeptide(L)'
;MRTDRHSQGDILAGFRKDHVSLLFLHFRDAVQARQWLKRLLPSISTTEDVARFNKAFSRARERAGGIDPESMSCLWTGLSLTHPGLRLLAGREPFPAAPAGSNAEAFTQGAAVRAQQLGDTGTSAPPSWLFGAEEPGRAVHAVLTLAADDPERLATAVAEHREAATKSGAAVLFRQNGATLPGELRGHEHFGFADCISQPGVRGFDEPDPATGTTVLGKPGTRLIPAGEFIVGPERVGRRPTALPAWATGGSFQVVRRLAQDVPGWWTQVSLRLAELQRAGAAPADAGREWLGARLMGRWPGGMPVAVCPAAEQPREPGVDPDATLDYSADPHGWRMPLFAHIRKGNPRDGLVLTPGRPPLGVAELDGRRLMRRGIPYGPVYHPELGADHGPEASRGLVFVCHQADLVGQFELVARKWLNEQDFPAGRNPRTGADPVLGPDSACAFETPSGDGSRANTLYFGRYVRTEGSVYAFSPSLPVLRALTTGELDDSIEFHAGSVLRTGDVLDAGKARLTLDSAGDLVLLDAQGGRTWHSDAGGAGHDAVFTQDGELVLRTAEGKPAWSSGTTGHPGARLLLRPTGELVILDGDRVLWKASAS
;
A
#
# COMPACT_ATOMS: atom_id res chain seq x y z
N MET A 1 7.74 -15.20 -9.24
CA MET A 1 6.52 -14.79 -8.52
C MET A 1 5.24 -14.82 -9.37
N ARG A 2 5.28 -14.68 -10.70
CA ARG A 2 4.06 -14.82 -11.53
C ARG A 2 3.34 -16.18 -11.41
N THR A 3 4.04 -17.21 -10.98
CA THR A 3 3.52 -18.58 -10.76
C THR A 3 3.17 -18.83 -9.29
N ASP A 4 3.06 -17.78 -8.48
CA ASP A 4 2.73 -17.91 -7.06
C ASP A 4 1.26 -18.33 -6.86
N ARG A 5 1.10 -19.53 -6.29
CA ARG A 5 -0.18 -20.17 -5.96
C ARG A 5 -0.61 -19.96 -4.50
N HIS A 6 0.19 -19.26 -3.70
CA HIS A 6 -0.02 -19.10 -2.27
C HIS A 6 -0.55 -17.70 -1.93
N SER A 7 -0.02 -16.65 -2.59
CA SER A 7 -0.47 -15.28 -2.34
C SER A 7 -1.73 -14.95 -3.13
N GLN A 8 -2.63 -14.15 -2.54
CA GLN A 8 -3.87 -13.72 -3.19
C GLN A 8 -3.60 -12.77 -4.36
N GLY A 9 -4.40 -12.88 -5.42
CA GLY A 9 -4.09 -12.27 -6.71
C GLY A 9 -4.26 -10.77 -6.81
N ASP A 10 -5.04 -10.14 -5.92
CA ASP A 10 -5.23 -8.69 -5.96
C ASP A 10 -3.99 -7.92 -5.48
N ILE A 11 -3.09 -8.57 -4.74
CA ILE A 11 -1.87 -7.97 -4.19
C ILE A 11 -0.92 -7.56 -5.33
N LEU A 12 -0.34 -8.51 -6.06
CA LEU A 12 0.65 -8.22 -7.12
C LEU A 12 0.04 -8.06 -8.51
N ALA A 13 -0.77 -9.03 -8.94
CA ALA A 13 -1.33 -9.03 -10.29
C ALA A 13 -2.44 -7.97 -10.47
N GLY A 14 -3.28 -7.82 -9.43
CA GLY A 14 -4.44 -6.96 -9.40
C GLY A 14 -5.61 -7.53 -10.20
N PHE A 15 -6.81 -7.51 -9.62
CA PHE A 15 -8.00 -8.05 -10.27
C PHE A 15 -8.35 -7.33 -11.58
N ARG A 16 -8.16 -6.00 -11.65
CA ARG A 16 -8.32 -5.18 -12.86
C ARG A 16 -9.66 -5.42 -13.58
N LYS A 17 -10.75 -5.23 -12.83
CA LYS A 17 -12.12 -5.43 -13.30
C LYS A 17 -12.91 -4.14 -13.27
N ASP A 18 -13.90 -4.05 -14.15
CA ASP A 18 -14.74 -2.85 -14.28
C ASP A 18 -15.78 -2.73 -13.17
N HIS A 19 -16.10 -3.81 -12.47
CA HIS A 19 -17.03 -3.80 -11.34
C HIS A 19 -16.43 -4.52 -10.13
N VAL A 20 -16.59 -3.92 -8.96
CA VAL A 20 -16.09 -4.45 -7.70
C VAL A 20 -17.14 -4.28 -6.60
N SER A 21 -17.27 -5.25 -5.71
CA SER A 21 -18.06 -5.16 -4.49
C SER A 21 -17.24 -5.63 -3.30
N LEU A 22 -17.07 -4.77 -2.29
CA LEU A 22 -16.48 -5.13 -1.00
C LEU A 22 -17.60 -5.37 0.01
N LEU A 23 -17.63 -6.55 0.62
CA LEU A 23 -18.52 -6.88 1.72
C LEU A 23 -17.74 -6.82 3.03
N PHE A 24 -18.15 -5.93 3.93
CA PHE A 24 -17.58 -5.78 5.26
C PHE A 24 -18.36 -6.67 6.22
N LEU A 25 -17.73 -7.75 6.67
CA LEU A 25 -18.38 -8.82 7.42
C LEU A 25 -18.03 -8.74 8.90
N HIS A 26 -19.02 -9.04 9.74
CA HIS A 26 -18.87 -9.25 11.17
C HIS A 26 -19.31 -10.67 11.52
N PHE A 27 -18.52 -11.36 12.32
CA PHE A 27 -18.80 -12.72 12.78
C PHE A 27 -19.10 -12.72 14.27
N ARG A 28 -20.13 -13.46 14.68
CA ARG A 28 -20.52 -13.58 16.09
C ARG A 28 -19.90 -14.77 16.82
N ASP A 29 -19.53 -15.80 16.06
CA ASP A 29 -19.04 -17.08 16.57
C ASP A 29 -17.85 -17.57 15.75
N ALA A 30 -16.79 -18.00 16.44
CA ALA A 30 -15.56 -18.43 15.79
C ALA A 30 -15.75 -19.73 15.00
N VAL A 31 -16.56 -20.68 15.50
CA VAL A 31 -16.77 -21.97 14.84
C VAL A 31 -17.49 -21.77 13.51
N GLN A 32 -18.56 -20.99 13.49
CA GLN A 32 -19.28 -20.68 12.25
C GLN A 32 -18.44 -19.83 11.28
N ALA A 33 -17.64 -18.90 11.79
CA ALA A 33 -16.71 -18.12 10.96
C ALA A 33 -15.67 -19.02 10.26
N ARG A 34 -15.11 -20.01 10.97
CA ARG A 34 -14.18 -21.00 10.41
C ARG A 34 -14.86 -21.88 9.35
N GLN A 35 -16.10 -22.30 9.59
CA GLN A 35 -16.88 -23.06 8.60
C GLN A 35 -17.17 -22.25 7.34
N TRP A 36 -17.50 -20.97 7.49
CA TRP A 36 -17.65 -20.04 6.37
C TRP A 36 -16.35 -19.91 5.58
N LEU A 37 -15.22 -19.70 6.28
CA LEU A 37 -13.90 -19.59 5.65
C LEU A 37 -13.54 -20.86 4.87
N LYS A 38 -13.81 -22.04 5.44
CA LYS A 38 -13.60 -23.33 4.77
C LYS A 38 -14.38 -23.46 3.47
N ARG A 39 -15.62 -22.95 3.41
CA ARG A 39 -16.45 -22.94 2.19
C ARG A 39 -16.00 -21.90 1.17
N LEU A 40 -15.49 -20.77 1.62
CA LEU A 40 -14.99 -19.69 0.77
C LEU A 40 -13.66 -20.05 0.10
N LEU A 41 -12.78 -20.77 0.81
CA LEU A 41 -11.40 -20.99 0.41
C LEU A 41 -11.20 -21.45 -1.06
N PRO A 42 -12.00 -22.38 -1.62
CA PRO A 42 -11.83 -22.81 -3.02
C PRO A 42 -12.08 -21.72 -4.07
N SER A 43 -12.76 -20.62 -3.73
CA SER A 43 -13.02 -19.52 -4.67
C SER A 43 -11.96 -18.40 -4.62
N ILE A 44 -11.07 -18.41 -3.62
CA ILE A 44 -10.03 -17.39 -3.47
C ILE A 44 -9.05 -17.45 -4.64
N SER A 45 -8.87 -16.33 -5.32
CA SER A 45 -8.07 -16.21 -6.53
C SER A 45 -6.60 -15.96 -6.21
N THR A 46 -5.69 -16.74 -6.79
CA THR A 46 -4.25 -16.63 -6.54
C THR A 46 -3.56 -15.63 -7.47
N THR A 47 -2.33 -15.24 -7.14
CA THR A 47 -1.48 -14.42 -8.02
C THR A 47 -1.28 -15.07 -9.39
N GLU A 48 -1.05 -16.38 -9.44
CA GLU A 48 -0.91 -17.10 -10.70
C GLU A 48 -2.19 -17.05 -11.56
N ASP A 49 -3.36 -17.29 -10.96
CA ASP A 49 -4.64 -17.30 -11.70
C ASP A 49 -4.87 -15.96 -12.39
N VAL A 50 -4.73 -14.88 -11.63
CA VAL A 50 -4.94 -13.51 -12.09
C VAL A 50 -3.86 -13.10 -13.07
N ALA A 51 -2.58 -13.40 -12.81
CA ALA A 51 -1.49 -13.04 -13.71
C ALA A 51 -1.59 -13.75 -15.07
N ARG A 52 -1.99 -15.03 -15.07
CA ARG A 52 -2.22 -15.82 -16.29
C ARG A 52 -3.36 -15.24 -17.10
N PHE A 53 -4.49 -14.94 -16.47
CA PHE A 53 -5.64 -14.31 -17.13
C PHE A 53 -5.26 -12.94 -17.71
N ASN A 54 -4.64 -12.06 -16.91
CA ASN A 54 -4.25 -10.72 -17.34
C ASN A 54 -3.31 -10.75 -18.56
N LYS A 55 -2.38 -11.71 -18.60
CA LYS A 55 -1.48 -11.91 -19.75
C LYS A 55 -2.23 -12.36 -21.00
N ALA A 56 -3.19 -13.28 -20.85
CA ALA A 56 -4.01 -13.74 -21.97
C ALA A 56 -4.92 -12.61 -22.49
N PHE A 57 -5.54 -11.84 -21.58
CA PHE A 57 -6.40 -10.71 -21.91
C PHE A 57 -5.62 -9.61 -22.66
N SER A 58 -4.44 -9.21 -22.17
CA SER A 58 -3.59 -8.22 -22.84
C SER A 58 -3.26 -8.64 -24.27
N ARG A 59 -2.86 -9.90 -24.48
CA ARG A 59 -2.55 -10.44 -25.82
C ARG A 59 -3.76 -10.47 -26.74
N ALA A 60 -4.93 -10.81 -26.22
CA ALA A 60 -6.17 -10.81 -26.99
C ALA A 60 -6.57 -9.38 -27.40
N ARG A 61 -6.49 -8.43 -26.46
CA ARG A 61 -6.73 -7.01 -26.70
C ARG A 61 -5.77 -6.41 -27.72
N GLU A 62 -4.46 -6.71 -27.62
CA GLU A 62 -3.45 -6.30 -28.61
C GLU A 62 -3.79 -6.81 -30.01
N ARG A 63 -4.18 -8.07 -30.15
CA ARG A 63 -4.61 -8.65 -31.43
C ARG A 63 -5.89 -8.03 -31.98
N ALA A 64 -6.77 -7.55 -31.10
CA ALA A 64 -8.01 -6.86 -31.45
C ALA A 64 -7.83 -5.34 -31.62
N GLY A 65 -6.60 -4.84 -31.75
CA GLY A 65 -6.34 -3.41 -31.98
C GLY A 65 -6.68 -2.52 -30.79
N GLY A 66 -6.65 -3.04 -29.56
CA GLY A 66 -6.93 -2.28 -28.34
C GLY A 66 -8.35 -2.44 -27.80
N ILE A 67 -9.22 -3.19 -28.48
CA ILE A 67 -10.59 -3.48 -28.06
C ILE A 67 -10.58 -4.63 -27.04
N ASP A 68 -11.32 -4.47 -25.94
CA ASP A 68 -11.40 -5.48 -24.89
C ASP A 68 -12.14 -6.74 -25.41
N PRO A 69 -11.61 -7.96 -25.20
CA PRO A 69 -12.21 -9.19 -25.69
C PRO A 69 -13.47 -9.59 -24.90
N GLU A 70 -14.66 -9.42 -25.50
CA GLU A 70 -15.96 -9.71 -24.87
C GLU A 70 -16.10 -11.15 -24.34
N SER A 71 -15.47 -12.13 -25.00
CA SER A 71 -15.53 -13.54 -24.61
C SER A 71 -14.68 -13.89 -23.37
N MET A 72 -13.89 -12.95 -22.86
CA MET A 72 -13.00 -13.15 -21.71
C MET A 72 -13.52 -12.42 -20.48
N SER A 73 -14.47 -13.02 -19.78
CA SER A 73 -15.01 -12.53 -18.51
C SER A 73 -14.63 -13.44 -17.34
N CYS A 74 -14.19 -12.86 -16.22
CA CYS A 74 -13.94 -13.60 -14.99
C CYS A 74 -14.52 -12.91 -13.75
N LEU A 75 -14.70 -13.72 -12.70
CA LEU A 75 -15.01 -13.28 -11.35
C LEU A 75 -13.81 -13.62 -10.47
N TRP A 76 -13.26 -12.63 -9.80
CA TRP A 76 -12.21 -12.79 -8.82
C TRP A 76 -12.73 -12.62 -7.40
N THR A 77 -12.19 -13.41 -6.49
CA THR A 77 -12.52 -13.37 -5.06
C THR A 77 -11.25 -13.20 -4.24
N GLY A 78 -11.23 -12.22 -3.35
CA GLY A 78 -10.16 -11.99 -2.38
C GLY A 78 -10.73 -11.81 -0.98
N LEU A 79 -9.94 -12.14 0.04
CA LEU A 79 -10.32 -12.03 1.45
C LEU A 79 -9.21 -11.38 2.26
N SER A 80 -9.56 -10.31 2.96
CA SER A 80 -8.70 -9.72 3.98
C SER A 80 -9.36 -9.80 5.35
N LEU A 81 -8.57 -9.97 6.39
CA LEU A 81 -9.00 -10.06 7.77
C LEU A 81 -8.45 -8.88 8.56
N THR A 82 -9.28 -8.20 9.35
CA THR A 82 -8.82 -7.19 10.31
C THR A 82 -8.20 -7.88 11.53
N HIS A 83 -7.53 -7.12 12.41
CA HIS A 83 -7.02 -7.68 13.68
C HIS A 83 -8.13 -8.38 14.50
N PRO A 84 -9.31 -7.77 14.74
CA PRO A 84 -10.41 -8.45 15.42
C PRO A 84 -10.86 -9.75 14.72
N GLY A 85 -10.87 -9.78 13.39
CA GLY A 85 -11.24 -10.97 12.63
C GLY A 85 -10.22 -12.10 12.74
N LEU A 86 -8.92 -11.78 12.64
CA LEU A 86 -7.84 -12.74 12.87
C LEU A 86 -7.89 -13.31 14.29
N ARG A 87 -8.06 -12.43 15.29
CA ARG A 87 -8.17 -12.84 16.71
C ARG A 87 -9.35 -13.77 16.94
N LEU A 88 -10.51 -13.49 16.34
CA LEU A 88 -11.68 -14.34 16.43
C LEU A 88 -11.44 -15.71 15.77
N LEU A 89 -10.92 -15.73 14.54
CA LEU A 89 -10.69 -16.99 13.80
C LEU A 89 -9.61 -17.84 14.47
N ALA A 90 -8.53 -17.25 14.98
CA ALA A 90 -7.47 -17.97 15.67
C ALA A 90 -7.83 -18.33 17.13
N GLY A 91 -8.80 -17.64 17.73
CA GLY A 91 -9.17 -17.81 19.15
C GLY A 91 -8.06 -17.39 20.12
N ARG A 92 -7.10 -16.58 19.66
CA ARG A 92 -5.94 -16.09 20.42
C ARG A 92 -5.49 -14.76 19.84
N GLU A 93 -4.66 -14.03 20.58
CA GLU A 93 -4.02 -12.82 20.10
C GLU A 93 -3.05 -13.16 18.93
N PRO A 94 -3.23 -12.57 17.71
CA PRO A 94 -2.38 -12.90 16.57
C PRO A 94 -0.93 -12.40 16.68
N PHE A 95 -0.67 -11.36 17.48
CA PHE A 95 0.66 -10.80 17.65
C PHE A 95 1.18 -11.06 19.07
N PRO A 96 2.32 -11.74 19.23
CA PRO A 96 2.88 -11.98 20.57
C PRO A 96 3.38 -10.68 21.21
N ALA A 97 3.75 -9.68 20.41
CA ALA A 97 4.09 -8.33 20.81
C ALA A 97 3.66 -7.31 19.74
N ALA A 98 3.36 -6.09 20.19
CA ALA A 98 3.06 -4.95 19.33
C ALA A 98 3.78 -3.69 19.84
N PRO A 99 5.11 -3.58 19.62
CA PRO A 99 5.89 -2.44 20.10
C PRO A 99 5.37 -1.10 19.59
N ALA A 100 5.54 -0.04 20.36
CA ALA A 100 5.11 1.31 19.96
C ALA A 100 5.79 1.75 18.65
N GLY A 101 4.99 2.31 17.74
CA GLY A 101 5.42 2.71 16.39
C GLY A 101 5.58 1.56 15.40
N SER A 102 5.35 0.30 15.80
CA SER A 102 5.51 -0.86 14.91
C SER A 102 4.32 -1.06 13.97
N ASN A 103 4.56 -1.84 12.92
CA ASN A 103 3.52 -2.29 12.01
C ASN A 103 2.46 -3.17 12.71
N ALA A 104 2.87 -4.01 13.66
CA ALA A 104 1.96 -4.80 14.49
C ALA A 104 1.04 -3.90 15.34
N GLU A 105 1.58 -2.85 15.97
CA GLU A 105 0.77 -1.89 16.73
C GLU A 105 -0.24 -1.19 15.83
N ALA A 106 0.18 -0.65 14.69
CA ALA A 106 -0.72 0.04 13.78
C ALA A 106 -1.87 -0.86 13.29
N PHE A 107 -1.57 -2.12 12.99
CA PHE A 107 -2.58 -3.08 12.56
C PHE A 107 -3.53 -3.50 13.69
N THR A 108 -3.01 -3.71 14.91
CA THR A 108 -3.81 -4.02 16.11
C THR A 108 -4.71 -2.85 16.53
N GLN A 109 -4.23 -1.61 16.40
CA GLN A 109 -5.00 -0.41 16.71
C GLN A 109 -6.13 -0.13 15.70
N GLY A 110 -5.95 -0.52 14.43
CA GLY A 110 -6.93 -0.29 13.39
C GLY A 110 -7.02 1.18 12.94
N ALA A 111 -7.64 1.41 11.77
CA ALA A 111 -7.62 2.72 11.12
C ALA A 111 -8.31 3.83 11.94
N ALA A 112 -9.34 3.51 12.74
CA ALA A 112 -10.07 4.50 13.53
C ALA A 112 -9.20 5.14 14.61
N VAL A 113 -8.41 4.35 15.35
CA VAL A 113 -7.46 4.87 16.35
C VAL A 113 -6.37 5.69 15.66
N ARG A 114 -5.97 5.30 14.45
CA ARG A 114 -4.97 6.01 13.64
C ARG A 114 -5.52 7.23 12.89
N ALA A 115 -6.83 7.50 12.92
CA ALA A 115 -7.48 8.48 12.06
C ALA A 115 -6.90 9.90 12.22
N GLN A 116 -6.77 10.38 13.46
CA GLN A 116 -6.31 11.76 13.72
C GLN A 116 -4.93 12.03 13.11
N GLN A 117 -3.98 11.09 13.29
CA GLN A 117 -2.65 11.26 12.72
C GLN A 117 -2.65 11.22 11.20
N LEU A 118 -3.58 10.49 10.57
CA LEU A 118 -3.80 10.43 9.11
C LEU A 118 -4.53 11.67 8.56
N GLY A 119 -4.85 12.65 9.41
CA GLY A 119 -5.57 13.86 9.01
C GLY A 119 -7.08 13.66 8.87
N ASP A 120 -7.62 12.54 9.37
CA ASP A 120 -9.05 12.25 9.39
C ASP A 120 -9.71 12.94 10.60
N THR A 121 -10.00 14.22 10.43
CA THR A 121 -10.58 15.10 11.46
C THR A 121 -11.91 15.71 10.99
N GLY A 122 -12.68 16.29 11.92
CA GLY A 122 -13.96 16.92 11.60
C GLY A 122 -14.93 15.93 10.96
N THR A 123 -15.47 16.28 9.79
CA THR A 123 -16.38 15.40 9.03
C THR A 123 -15.71 14.14 8.46
N SER A 124 -14.38 14.06 8.47
CA SER A 124 -13.62 12.87 8.10
C SER A 124 -13.27 11.99 9.31
N ALA A 125 -13.66 12.36 10.54
CA ALA A 125 -13.32 11.60 11.74
C ALA A 125 -14.14 10.31 11.88
N PRO A 126 -13.67 9.30 12.65
CA PRO A 126 -14.34 8.01 12.80
C PRO A 126 -15.83 8.04 13.15
N PRO A 127 -16.35 8.96 14.00
CA PRO A 127 -17.79 9.03 14.28
C PRO A 127 -18.68 9.31 13.04
N SER A 128 -18.12 9.85 11.96
CA SER A 128 -18.82 10.09 10.70
C SER A 128 -18.66 8.94 9.69
N TRP A 129 -17.90 7.89 10.04
CA TRP A 129 -17.64 6.79 9.12
C TRP A 129 -18.80 5.80 9.04
N LEU A 130 -19.09 5.33 7.83
CA LEU A 130 -20.08 4.31 7.53
C LEU A 130 -19.64 2.91 7.97
N PHE A 131 -18.32 2.68 8.04
CA PHE A 131 -17.71 1.45 8.50
C PHE A 131 -16.32 1.72 9.10
N GLY A 132 -15.83 0.80 9.93
CA GLY A 132 -14.46 0.83 10.44
C GLY A 132 -14.22 1.75 11.64
N ALA A 133 -15.24 2.41 12.18
CA ALA A 133 -15.16 3.21 13.42
C ALA A 133 -15.00 2.40 14.72
N GLU A 134 -14.94 1.06 14.60
CA GLU A 134 -14.74 0.09 15.69
C GLU A 134 -15.61 0.33 16.94
N GLU A 135 -16.92 0.17 16.79
CA GLU A 135 -17.85 0.04 17.92
C GLU A 135 -17.90 -1.41 18.43
N PRO A 136 -17.94 -1.66 19.75
CA PRO A 136 -18.15 -3.00 20.30
C PRO A 136 -19.42 -3.64 19.71
N GLY A 137 -19.28 -4.83 19.10
CA GLY A 137 -20.37 -5.56 18.43
C GLY A 137 -20.61 -5.18 16.95
N ARG A 138 -19.87 -4.21 16.40
CA ARG A 138 -19.89 -3.84 14.97
C ARG A 138 -18.49 -3.73 14.37
N ALA A 139 -17.50 -4.37 14.98
CA ALA A 139 -16.16 -4.47 14.40
C ALA A 139 -16.22 -5.20 13.06
N VAL A 140 -15.60 -4.62 12.03
CA VAL A 140 -15.37 -5.33 10.77
C VAL A 140 -14.35 -6.42 11.06
N HIS A 141 -14.67 -7.68 10.77
CA HIS A 141 -13.77 -8.82 10.93
C HIS A 141 -13.12 -9.22 9.59
N ALA A 142 -13.85 -9.09 8.49
CA ALA A 142 -13.36 -9.44 7.17
C ALA A 142 -13.84 -8.46 6.09
N VAL A 143 -13.01 -8.29 5.06
CA VAL A 143 -13.35 -7.63 3.81
C VAL A 143 -13.29 -8.68 2.70
N LEU A 144 -14.46 -9.05 2.18
CA LEU A 144 -14.56 -9.94 1.02
C LEU A 144 -14.65 -9.06 -0.24
N THR A 145 -13.65 -9.16 -1.10
CA THR A 145 -13.58 -8.45 -2.38
C THR A 145 -14.05 -9.36 -3.50
N LEU A 146 -15.09 -8.97 -4.20
CA LEU A 146 -15.59 -9.62 -5.41
C LEU A 146 -15.41 -8.66 -6.58
N ALA A 147 -14.80 -9.12 -7.67
CA ALA A 147 -14.51 -8.26 -8.82
C ALA A 147 -14.84 -9.00 -10.12
N ALA A 148 -15.59 -8.37 -11.03
CA ALA A 148 -15.96 -8.98 -12.30
C ALA A 148 -16.04 -7.97 -13.44
N ASP A 149 -15.85 -8.45 -14.67
CA ASP A 149 -16.08 -7.67 -15.89
C ASP A 149 -17.58 -7.46 -16.13
N ASP A 150 -18.41 -8.44 -15.74
CA ASP A 150 -19.86 -8.44 -15.94
C ASP A 150 -20.60 -8.06 -14.63
N PRO A 151 -21.42 -6.99 -14.66
CA PRO A 151 -22.16 -6.53 -13.48
C PRO A 151 -23.26 -7.50 -13.02
N GLU A 152 -23.89 -8.28 -13.90
CA GLU A 152 -24.91 -9.27 -13.52
C GLU A 152 -24.27 -10.48 -12.82
N ARG A 153 -23.13 -10.94 -13.36
CA ARG A 153 -22.31 -11.98 -12.71
C ARG A 153 -21.83 -11.53 -11.34
N LEU A 154 -21.40 -10.27 -11.19
CA LEU A 154 -21.03 -9.72 -9.88
C LEU A 154 -22.22 -9.68 -8.93
N ALA A 155 -23.39 -9.23 -9.39
CA ALA A 155 -24.60 -9.15 -8.57
C ALA A 155 -25.01 -10.53 -8.03
N THR A 156 -24.93 -11.56 -8.88
CA THR A 156 -25.19 -12.96 -8.52
C THR A 156 -24.21 -13.45 -7.45
N ALA A 157 -22.91 -13.27 -7.67
CA ALA A 157 -21.88 -13.65 -6.70
C ALA A 157 -22.05 -12.93 -5.35
N VAL A 158 -22.40 -11.64 -5.37
CA VAL A 158 -22.69 -10.88 -4.15
C VAL A 158 -23.88 -11.48 -3.41
N ALA A 159 -24.96 -11.84 -4.10
CA ALA A 159 -26.13 -12.46 -3.46
C ALA A 159 -25.77 -13.80 -2.81
N GLU A 160 -25.06 -14.67 -3.53
CA GLU A 160 -24.60 -15.98 -3.05
C GLU A 160 -23.71 -15.85 -1.80
N HIS A 161 -22.72 -14.95 -1.83
CA HIS A 161 -21.82 -14.74 -0.71
C HIS A 161 -22.50 -14.10 0.51
N ARG A 162 -23.49 -13.22 0.30
CA ARG A 162 -24.31 -12.67 1.40
C ARG A 162 -25.16 -13.74 2.05
N GLU A 163 -25.77 -14.61 1.27
CA GLU A 163 -26.54 -15.74 1.77
C GLU A 163 -25.64 -16.72 2.55
N ALA A 164 -24.48 -17.08 1.99
CA ALA A 164 -23.50 -17.95 2.65
C ALA A 164 -22.97 -17.35 3.97
N ALA A 165 -22.71 -16.04 4.02
CA ALA A 165 -22.34 -15.33 5.24
C ALA A 165 -23.46 -15.43 6.29
N THR A 166 -24.70 -15.17 5.88
CA THR A 166 -25.88 -15.19 6.78
C THR A 166 -26.14 -16.58 7.34
N LYS A 167 -26.06 -17.64 6.51
CA LYS A 167 -26.16 -19.05 6.94
C LYS A 167 -25.06 -19.46 7.93
N SER A 168 -23.98 -18.70 8.00
CA SER A 168 -22.86 -18.91 8.92
C SER A 168 -22.89 -17.94 10.11
N GLY A 169 -24.03 -17.31 10.38
CA GLY A 169 -24.18 -16.37 11.51
C GLY A 169 -23.39 -15.07 11.37
N ALA A 170 -22.86 -14.77 10.17
CA ALA A 170 -22.16 -13.53 9.89
C ALA A 170 -23.14 -12.43 9.44
N ALA A 171 -22.88 -11.19 9.83
CA ALA A 171 -23.59 -10.01 9.40
C ALA A 171 -22.78 -9.24 8.36
N VAL A 172 -23.43 -8.76 7.30
CA VAL A 172 -22.85 -7.80 6.36
C VAL A 172 -23.10 -6.41 6.91
N LEU A 173 -22.07 -5.79 7.50
CA LEU A 173 -22.16 -4.46 8.12
C LEU A 173 -22.28 -3.35 7.08
N PHE A 174 -21.56 -3.50 5.97
CA PHE A 174 -21.55 -2.54 4.89
C PHE A 174 -21.23 -3.25 3.57
N ARG A 175 -21.77 -2.71 2.48
CA ARG A 175 -21.46 -3.13 1.11
C ARG A 175 -21.00 -1.89 0.35
N GLN A 176 -19.79 -1.93 -0.17
CA GLN A 176 -19.27 -0.90 -1.05
C GLN A 176 -19.21 -1.42 -2.47
N ASN A 177 -20.00 -0.84 -3.38
CA ASN A 177 -19.88 -1.10 -4.81
C ASN A 177 -18.94 -0.07 -5.44
N GLY A 178 -18.11 -0.50 -6.37
CA GLY A 178 -17.31 0.36 -7.23
C GLY A 178 -17.46 -0.06 -8.68
N ALA A 179 -17.32 0.90 -9.58
CA ALA A 179 -17.32 0.66 -11.01
C ALA A 179 -16.41 1.67 -11.71
N THR A 180 -15.80 1.24 -12.83
CA THR A 180 -15.18 2.17 -13.77
C THR A 180 -16.24 3.18 -14.25
N LEU A 181 -15.88 4.46 -14.35
CA LEU A 181 -16.80 5.48 -14.85
C LEU A 181 -17.16 5.22 -16.33
N PRO A 182 -18.38 5.57 -16.76
CA PRO A 182 -18.85 5.32 -18.11
C PRO A 182 -18.26 6.30 -19.14
N GLY A 183 -18.36 5.94 -20.43
CA GLY A 183 -18.05 6.84 -21.55
C GLY A 183 -16.60 7.32 -21.57
N GLU A 184 -16.41 8.60 -21.87
CA GLU A 184 -15.08 9.24 -22.00
C GLU A 184 -14.28 9.25 -20.67
N LEU A 185 -14.97 9.12 -19.53
CA LEU A 185 -14.35 9.06 -18.21
C LEU A 185 -13.87 7.66 -17.84
N ARG A 186 -13.97 6.67 -18.73
CA ARG A 186 -13.44 5.33 -18.46
C ARG A 186 -11.94 5.41 -18.13
N GLY A 187 -11.55 4.89 -16.95
CA GLY A 187 -10.18 4.97 -16.43
C GLY A 187 -9.84 6.27 -15.69
N HIS A 188 -10.81 7.18 -15.51
CA HIS A 188 -10.67 8.40 -14.74
C HIS A 188 -11.34 8.27 -13.36
N GLU A 189 -10.94 9.13 -12.43
CA GLU A 189 -11.66 9.37 -11.17
C GLU A 189 -12.64 10.55 -11.30
N HIS A 190 -13.41 10.87 -10.25
CA HIS A 190 -14.54 11.80 -10.34
C HIS A 190 -14.17 13.27 -10.54
N PHE A 191 -12.95 13.70 -10.24
CA PHE A 191 -12.48 15.03 -10.65
C PHE A 191 -12.13 15.10 -12.15
N GLY A 192 -12.10 13.97 -12.85
CA GLY A 192 -11.87 13.88 -14.29
C GLY A 192 -10.43 13.56 -14.69
N PHE A 193 -9.60 13.04 -13.79
CA PHE A 193 -8.21 12.70 -14.07
C PHE A 193 -8.01 11.20 -14.24
N ALA A 194 -7.24 10.81 -15.25
CA ALA A 194 -6.85 9.43 -15.48
C ALA A 194 -6.04 8.90 -14.28
N ASP A 195 -6.52 7.83 -13.65
CA ASP A 195 -5.93 7.26 -12.44
C ASP A 195 -5.18 5.95 -12.74
N CYS A 196 -4.42 5.47 -11.76
CA CYS A 196 -3.71 4.20 -11.75
C CYS A 196 -2.67 4.03 -12.88
N ILE A 197 -2.19 5.14 -13.46
CA ILE A 197 -1.11 5.17 -14.45
C ILE A 197 0.21 4.66 -13.85
N SER A 198 0.63 5.27 -12.74
CA SER A 198 1.90 4.95 -12.09
C SER A 198 1.69 3.94 -10.96
N GLN A 199 2.20 2.72 -11.19
CA GLN A 199 2.26 1.61 -10.23
C GLN A 199 3.73 1.12 -10.20
N PRO A 200 4.28 0.74 -9.04
CA PRO A 200 5.63 0.20 -9.00
C PRO A 200 5.69 -1.15 -9.74
N GLY A 201 6.81 -1.38 -10.44
CA GLY A 201 7.14 -2.71 -10.94
C GLY A 201 7.68 -3.57 -9.80
N VAL A 202 7.51 -4.88 -9.89
CA VAL A 202 7.88 -5.80 -8.81
C VAL A 202 8.92 -6.81 -9.27
N ARG A 203 10.08 -6.86 -8.62
CA ARG A 203 11.15 -7.82 -8.93
C ARG A 203 10.66 -9.26 -8.80
N GLY A 204 11.01 -10.10 -9.78
CA GLY A 204 10.58 -11.50 -9.84
C GLY A 204 9.11 -11.70 -10.24
N PHE A 205 8.34 -10.62 -10.40
CA PHE A 205 6.99 -10.64 -10.97
C PHE A 205 6.99 -9.97 -12.35
N ASP A 206 7.40 -8.72 -12.45
CA ASP A 206 7.52 -8.01 -13.72
C ASP A 206 8.84 -8.33 -14.43
N GLU A 207 8.79 -8.31 -15.76
CA GLU A 207 9.94 -8.60 -16.60
C GLU A 207 10.88 -7.38 -16.61
N PRO A 208 12.16 -7.56 -16.27
CA PRO A 208 13.13 -6.47 -16.29
C PRO A 208 13.45 -6.05 -17.72
N ASP A 209 13.58 -4.75 -17.92
CA ASP A 209 14.14 -4.19 -19.15
C ASP A 209 15.60 -4.66 -19.31
N PRO A 210 15.97 -5.36 -20.39
CA PRO A 210 17.34 -5.81 -20.62
C PRO A 210 18.37 -4.69 -20.66
N ALA A 211 17.97 -3.46 -21.00
CA ALA A 211 18.88 -2.31 -21.11
C ALA A 211 19.30 -1.76 -19.75
N THR A 212 18.41 -1.79 -18.74
CA THR A 212 18.67 -1.21 -17.42
C THR A 212 18.79 -2.25 -16.31
N GLY A 213 18.09 -3.37 -16.43
CA GLY A 213 17.92 -4.38 -15.37
C GLY A 213 17.12 -3.89 -14.14
N THR A 214 16.75 -2.61 -14.09
CA THR A 214 16.17 -1.96 -12.90
C THR A 214 14.77 -1.39 -13.13
N THR A 215 14.30 -1.37 -14.38
CA THR A 215 12.96 -0.91 -14.77
C THR A 215 12.17 -2.04 -15.42
N VAL A 216 10.86 -1.86 -15.54
CA VAL A 216 9.98 -2.83 -16.21
C VAL A 216 10.17 -2.73 -17.73
N LEU A 217 10.22 -3.88 -18.41
CA LEU A 217 10.30 -3.95 -19.87
C LEU A 217 9.18 -3.13 -20.53
N GLY A 218 9.57 -2.22 -21.44
CA GLY A 218 8.63 -1.32 -22.14
C GLY A 218 8.08 -0.18 -21.28
N LYS A 219 8.54 -0.03 -20.04
CA LYS A 219 8.15 1.04 -19.11
C LYS A 219 9.38 1.64 -18.40
N PRO A 220 10.22 2.40 -19.12
CA PRO A 220 11.45 2.96 -18.58
C PRO A 220 11.23 3.88 -17.36
N GLY A 221 10.05 4.45 -17.17
CA GLY A 221 9.69 5.25 -15.99
C GLY A 221 9.28 4.44 -14.76
N THR A 222 9.17 3.11 -14.89
CA THR A 222 8.65 2.21 -13.85
C THR A 222 9.77 1.34 -13.26
N ARG A 223 10.27 1.74 -12.09
CA ARG A 223 11.30 0.99 -11.34
C ARG A 223 10.80 -0.36 -10.82
N LEU A 224 11.70 -1.32 -10.76
CA LEU A 224 11.52 -2.63 -10.13
C LEU A 224 11.89 -2.60 -8.65
N ILE A 225 10.86 -2.69 -7.82
CA ILE A 225 10.93 -2.70 -6.36
C ILE A 225 10.99 -4.14 -5.86
N PRO A 226 11.77 -4.46 -4.81
CA PRO A 226 11.71 -5.77 -4.17
C PRO A 226 10.29 -6.12 -3.74
N ALA A 227 9.88 -7.38 -3.96
CA ALA A 227 8.53 -7.82 -3.62
C ALA A 227 8.23 -7.79 -2.11
N GLY A 228 9.27 -7.77 -1.27
CA GLY A 228 9.15 -7.64 0.18
C GLY A 228 8.53 -6.32 0.62
N GLU A 229 8.45 -5.30 -0.25
CA GLU A 229 7.70 -4.07 0.04
C GLU A 229 6.19 -4.25 -0.09
N PHE A 230 5.71 -5.35 -0.69
CA PHE A 230 4.28 -5.58 -0.93
C PHE A 230 3.79 -6.88 -0.32
N ILE A 231 4.65 -7.89 -0.19
CA ILE A 231 4.36 -9.18 0.43
C ILE A 231 5.31 -9.38 1.61
N VAL A 232 4.82 -9.86 2.74
CA VAL A 232 5.67 -10.23 3.89
C VAL A 232 6.45 -11.51 3.58
N GLY A 233 7.76 -11.52 3.81
CA GLY A 233 8.63 -12.68 3.62
C GLY A 233 9.79 -12.43 2.66
N PRO A 234 9.53 -12.04 1.40
CA PRO A 234 10.59 -11.73 0.43
C PRO A 234 11.49 -10.56 0.88
N GLU A 235 12.63 -10.42 0.21
CA GLU A 235 13.61 -9.35 0.47
C GLU A 235 12.98 -7.95 0.38
N ARG A 236 13.28 -7.13 1.39
CA ARG A 236 12.95 -5.70 1.47
C ARG A 236 14.13 -4.82 1.08
N VAL A 237 13.84 -3.57 0.74
CA VAL A 237 14.86 -2.55 0.56
C VAL A 237 15.66 -2.37 1.85
N GLY A 238 16.99 -2.32 1.74
CA GLY A 238 17.90 -2.22 2.89
C GLY A 238 18.03 -3.50 3.74
N ARG A 239 17.31 -4.57 3.36
CA ARG A 239 17.38 -5.92 3.97
C ARG A 239 17.09 -5.97 5.47
N ARG A 240 16.22 -5.10 6.01
CA ARG A 240 15.83 -5.20 7.43
C ARG A 240 14.71 -6.22 7.62
N PRO A 241 14.69 -6.98 8.73
CA PRO A 241 13.58 -7.86 9.04
C PRO A 241 12.29 -7.07 9.31
N THR A 242 11.14 -7.67 9.02
CA THR A 242 9.82 -7.08 9.28
C THR A 242 9.37 -7.23 10.74
N ALA A 243 10.00 -8.12 11.51
CA ALA A 243 9.61 -8.49 12.88
C ALA A 243 8.12 -8.88 12.99
N LEU A 244 7.62 -9.63 12.00
CA LEU A 244 6.24 -10.09 11.95
C LEU A 244 6.15 -11.59 12.29
N PRO A 245 5.01 -12.05 12.81
CA PRO A 245 4.76 -13.47 12.99
C PRO A 245 4.80 -14.27 11.69
N ALA A 246 5.16 -15.54 11.79
CA ALA A 246 5.24 -16.51 10.70
C ALA A 246 3.95 -16.62 9.89
N TRP A 247 2.78 -16.48 10.54
CA TRP A 247 1.49 -16.49 9.83
C TRP A 247 1.34 -15.33 8.84
N ALA A 248 2.11 -14.24 8.96
CA ALA A 248 2.03 -13.13 8.00
C ALA A 248 2.74 -13.47 6.67
N THR A 249 3.62 -14.48 6.63
CA THR A 249 4.39 -14.82 5.43
C THR A 249 3.51 -15.12 4.21
N GLY A 250 3.83 -14.49 3.08
CA GLY A 250 3.07 -14.57 1.83
C GLY A 250 1.79 -13.74 1.80
N GLY A 251 1.48 -13.00 2.87
CA GLY A 251 0.37 -12.06 2.91
C GLY A 251 0.78 -10.61 2.71
N SER A 252 -0.19 -9.71 2.76
CA SER A 252 0.01 -8.27 2.59
C SER A 252 -0.98 -7.48 3.44
N PHE A 253 -0.54 -6.36 4.01
CA PHE A 253 -1.47 -5.43 4.66
C PHE A 253 -2.27 -4.71 3.60
N GLN A 254 -3.57 -4.59 3.83
CA GLN A 254 -4.52 -3.89 2.99
C GLN A 254 -5.07 -2.69 3.73
N VAL A 255 -5.05 -1.53 3.07
CA VAL A 255 -5.79 -0.35 3.50
C VAL A 255 -6.99 -0.19 2.57
N VAL A 256 -8.18 -0.04 3.15
CA VAL A 256 -9.38 0.37 2.41
C VAL A 256 -9.84 1.70 2.98
N ARG A 257 -10.10 2.67 2.10
CA ARG A 257 -10.66 3.98 2.43
C ARG A 257 -11.77 4.31 1.46
N ARG A 258 -12.92 4.72 1.99
CA ARG A 258 -14.00 5.30 1.20
C ARG A 258 -13.85 6.81 1.22
N LEU A 259 -13.44 7.37 0.08
CA LEU A 259 -13.10 8.78 -0.07
C LEU A 259 -14.19 9.46 -0.91
N ALA A 260 -15.10 10.18 -0.27
CA ALA A 260 -16.11 10.96 -0.96
C ALA A 260 -15.48 12.19 -1.61
N GLN A 261 -15.91 12.52 -2.83
CA GLN A 261 -15.35 13.61 -3.63
C GLN A 261 -16.42 14.65 -3.94
N ASP A 262 -16.20 15.89 -3.47
CA ASP A 262 -16.99 17.05 -3.86
C ASP A 262 -16.45 17.66 -5.16
N VAL A 263 -16.90 17.07 -6.28
CA VAL A 263 -16.51 17.46 -7.64
C VAL A 263 -16.80 18.93 -7.96
N PRO A 264 -18.03 19.45 -7.78
CA PRO A 264 -18.32 20.86 -8.09
C PRO A 264 -17.55 21.81 -7.17
N GLY A 265 -17.41 21.48 -5.89
CA GLY A 265 -16.65 22.29 -4.94
C GLY A 265 -15.17 22.39 -5.31
N TRP A 266 -14.54 21.27 -5.66
CA TRP A 266 -13.13 21.24 -6.04
C TRP A 266 -12.88 22.09 -7.29
N TRP A 267 -13.66 21.91 -8.36
CA TRP A 267 -13.51 22.71 -9.58
C TRP A 267 -13.83 24.19 -9.38
N THR A 268 -14.74 24.53 -8.46
CA THR A 268 -15.00 25.93 -8.07
C THR A 268 -13.77 26.55 -7.42
N GLN A 269 -13.13 25.84 -6.48
CA GLN A 269 -11.87 26.28 -5.89
C GLN A 269 -10.78 26.46 -6.94
N VAL A 270 -10.61 25.50 -7.86
CA VAL A 270 -9.60 25.60 -8.92
C VAL A 270 -9.81 26.86 -9.76
N SER A 271 -11.04 27.16 -10.19
CA SER A 271 -11.34 28.38 -10.96
C SER A 271 -11.03 29.66 -10.19
N LEU A 272 -11.35 29.71 -8.89
CA LEU A 272 -11.07 30.87 -8.04
C LEU A 272 -9.56 31.10 -7.87
N ARG A 273 -8.78 30.04 -7.64
CA ARG A 273 -7.32 30.13 -7.47
C ARG A 273 -6.61 30.44 -8.78
N LEU A 274 -7.14 29.98 -9.91
CA LEU A 274 -6.61 30.35 -11.22
C LEU A 274 -6.78 31.85 -11.48
N ALA A 275 -7.94 32.43 -11.17
CA ALA A 275 -8.18 33.87 -11.32
C ALA A 275 -7.26 34.72 -10.43
N GLU A 276 -6.85 34.20 -9.26
CA GLU A 276 -5.82 34.82 -8.41
C GLU A 276 -4.45 34.81 -9.08
N LEU A 277 -4.02 33.66 -9.62
CA LEU A 277 -2.75 33.55 -10.34
C LEU A 277 -2.72 34.44 -11.58
N GLN A 278 -3.82 34.52 -12.34
CA GLN A 278 -3.89 35.38 -13.53
C GLN A 278 -3.75 36.87 -13.16
N ARG A 279 -4.44 37.33 -12.11
CA ARG A 279 -4.28 38.71 -11.60
C ARG A 279 -2.86 39.01 -11.12
N ALA A 280 -2.17 38.02 -10.57
CA ALA A 280 -0.77 38.13 -10.15
C ALA A 280 0.23 37.98 -11.31
N GLY A 281 -0.24 37.69 -12.54
CA GLY A 281 0.62 37.37 -13.69
C GLY A 281 1.40 36.06 -13.54
N ALA A 282 0.90 35.13 -12.74
CA ALA A 282 1.50 33.83 -12.39
C ALA A 282 0.86 32.63 -13.09
N ALA A 283 -0.14 32.88 -13.94
CA ALA A 283 -0.69 31.93 -14.88
C ALA A 283 -0.89 32.60 -16.25
N PRO A 284 -0.89 31.83 -17.36
CA PRO A 284 -1.25 32.35 -18.68
C PRO A 284 -2.66 32.98 -18.67
N ALA A 285 -2.83 34.07 -19.42
CA ALA A 285 -4.09 34.80 -19.47
C ALA A 285 -5.24 33.98 -20.10
N ASP A 286 -4.89 33.04 -20.98
CA ASP A 286 -5.79 32.11 -21.68
C ASP A 286 -5.90 30.74 -21.00
N ALA A 287 -5.22 30.51 -19.87
CA ALA A 287 -5.31 29.26 -19.15
C ALA A 287 -6.74 29.00 -18.65
N GLY A 288 -7.26 27.79 -18.92
CA GLY A 288 -8.48 27.26 -18.34
C GLY A 288 -8.25 26.60 -16.97
N ARG A 289 -9.34 26.26 -16.26
CA ARG A 289 -9.27 25.61 -14.94
C ARG A 289 -8.46 24.31 -14.96
N GLU A 290 -8.49 23.58 -16.08
CA GLU A 290 -7.75 22.34 -16.31
C GLU A 290 -6.23 22.55 -16.20
N TRP A 291 -5.72 23.74 -16.56
CA TRP A 291 -4.29 24.07 -16.43
C TRP A 291 -3.83 24.10 -14.97
N LEU A 292 -4.66 24.65 -14.07
CA LEU A 292 -4.36 24.65 -12.64
C LEU A 292 -4.67 23.30 -12.02
N GLY A 293 -5.80 22.67 -12.37
CA GLY A 293 -6.14 21.32 -11.93
C GLY A 293 -5.02 20.32 -12.23
N ALA A 294 -4.44 20.41 -13.43
CA ALA A 294 -3.30 19.58 -13.82
C ALA A 294 -2.05 19.81 -12.96
N ARG A 295 -1.84 21.02 -12.43
CA ARG A 295 -0.73 21.35 -11.53
C ARG A 295 -1.01 20.95 -10.08
N LEU A 296 -2.28 20.92 -9.66
CA LEU A 296 -2.65 20.38 -8.36
C LEU A 296 -2.49 18.86 -8.32
N MET A 297 -2.92 18.18 -9.38
CA MET A 297 -2.78 16.72 -9.52
C MET A 297 -1.34 16.33 -9.88
N GLY A 298 -0.73 17.07 -10.80
CA GLY A 298 0.55 16.78 -11.44
C GLY A 298 0.49 16.11 -12.81
N ARG A 299 -0.71 15.86 -13.30
CA ARG A 299 -1.02 15.35 -14.63
C ARG A 299 -2.20 16.11 -15.17
N TRP A 300 -2.23 16.27 -16.48
CA TRP A 300 -3.44 16.66 -17.19
C TRP A 300 -4.55 15.60 -17.04
N PRO A 301 -5.82 15.96 -17.26
CA PRO A 301 -6.95 15.03 -17.20
C PRO A 301 -6.72 13.70 -17.93
N GLY A 302 -6.18 13.71 -19.14
CA GLY A 302 -5.84 12.50 -19.92
C GLY A 302 -4.58 11.76 -19.48
N GLY A 303 -3.89 12.23 -18.43
CA GLY A 303 -2.86 11.49 -17.70
C GLY A 303 -1.41 11.82 -18.06
N MET A 304 -1.17 12.71 -19.02
CA MET A 304 0.19 13.17 -19.34
C MET A 304 0.76 14.04 -18.20
N PRO A 305 2.01 13.83 -17.74
CA PRO A 305 2.59 14.63 -16.67
C PRO A 305 2.79 16.09 -17.08
N VAL A 306 2.50 17.03 -16.18
CA VAL A 306 2.83 18.46 -16.38
C VAL A 306 4.34 18.66 -16.55
N ALA A 307 5.14 17.80 -15.90
CA ALA A 307 6.59 17.76 -16.07
C ALA A 307 7.05 17.33 -17.47
N VAL A 308 6.17 16.86 -18.36
CA VAL A 308 6.47 16.53 -19.76
C VAL A 308 5.85 17.57 -20.69
N CYS A 309 4.60 17.95 -20.48
CA CYS A 309 3.89 18.95 -21.28
C CYS A 309 3.37 20.11 -20.40
N PRO A 310 4.22 21.07 -19.98
CA PRO A 310 3.86 22.07 -18.98
C PRO A 310 2.89 23.14 -19.51
N ALA A 311 2.87 23.39 -20.82
CA ALA A 311 2.05 24.45 -21.41
C ALA A 311 0.59 24.01 -21.60
N ALA A 312 0.38 22.86 -22.25
CA ALA A 312 -0.93 22.32 -22.59
C ALA A 312 -0.89 20.79 -22.62
N GLU A 313 -2.05 20.16 -22.47
CA GLU A 313 -2.19 18.71 -22.62
C GLU A 313 -1.76 18.24 -24.01
N GLN A 314 -1.11 17.09 -24.06
CA GLN A 314 -0.70 16.44 -25.30
C GLN A 314 -1.38 15.07 -25.40
N PRO A 315 -1.76 14.61 -26.60
CA PRO A 315 -2.30 13.27 -26.78
C PRO A 315 -1.31 12.22 -26.28
N ARG A 316 -1.83 11.22 -25.56
CA ARG A 316 -1.02 10.08 -25.14
C ARG A 316 -0.87 9.11 -26.30
N GLU A 317 0.37 8.85 -26.71
CA GLU A 317 0.67 7.81 -27.69
C GLU A 317 0.43 6.41 -27.08
N PRO A 318 -0.37 5.54 -27.72
CA PRO A 318 -0.58 4.17 -27.27
C PRO A 318 0.74 3.40 -27.19
N GLY A 319 0.94 2.64 -26.10
CA GLY A 319 2.14 1.83 -25.89
C GLY A 319 3.36 2.60 -25.39
N VAL A 320 3.32 3.94 -25.36
CA VAL A 320 4.39 4.76 -24.78
C VAL A 320 4.16 4.93 -23.28
N ASP A 321 5.24 4.78 -22.51
CA ASP A 321 5.23 5.03 -21.07
C ASP A 321 5.19 6.54 -20.79
N PRO A 322 4.09 7.08 -20.23
CA PRO A 322 4.00 8.51 -19.93
C PRO A 322 4.98 8.93 -18.82
N ASP A 323 5.55 7.99 -18.08
CA ASP A 323 6.50 8.25 -17.00
C ASP A 323 7.96 8.10 -17.44
N ALA A 324 8.24 7.83 -18.73
CA ALA A 324 9.56 7.48 -19.24
C ALA A 324 10.70 8.41 -18.80
N THR A 325 10.42 9.71 -18.68
CA THR A 325 11.38 10.74 -18.29
C THR A 325 10.99 11.44 -16.97
N LEU A 326 10.01 10.90 -16.25
CA LEU A 326 9.49 11.50 -15.04
C LEU A 326 10.31 11.06 -13.83
N ASP A 327 11.26 11.88 -13.38
CA ASP A 327 12.12 11.61 -12.20
C ASP A 327 12.24 12.81 -11.24
N TYR A 328 11.87 14.00 -11.71
CA TYR A 328 12.01 15.31 -11.04
C TYR A 328 13.44 15.76 -10.71
N SER A 329 14.47 15.05 -11.19
CA SER A 329 15.88 15.35 -10.90
C SER A 329 16.29 16.73 -11.44
N ALA A 330 15.74 17.11 -12.61
CA ALA A 330 15.95 18.40 -13.25
C ALA A 330 15.02 19.53 -12.75
N ASP A 331 14.14 19.25 -11.78
CA ASP A 331 13.19 20.24 -11.24
C ASP A 331 13.14 20.22 -9.69
N PRO A 332 14.27 20.28 -8.96
CA PRO A 332 14.30 20.14 -7.49
C PRO A 332 13.58 21.27 -6.74
N HIS A 333 13.33 22.41 -7.41
CA HIS A 333 12.58 23.54 -6.87
C HIS A 333 11.08 23.48 -7.18
N GLY A 334 10.65 22.63 -8.12
CA GLY A 334 9.24 22.48 -8.48
C GLY A 334 8.65 23.63 -9.29
N TRP A 335 9.48 24.28 -10.11
CA TRP A 335 9.07 25.38 -10.98
C TRP A 335 8.27 24.90 -12.18
N ARG A 336 8.52 23.67 -12.63
CA ARG A 336 7.73 23.04 -13.70
C ARG A 336 6.57 22.25 -13.11
N MET A 337 6.86 21.44 -12.10
CA MET A 337 5.92 20.57 -11.43
C MET A 337 5.85 20.96 -9.94
N PRO A 338 4.77 21.59 -9.47
CA PRO A 338 4.72 22.10 -8.10
C PRO A 338 5.05 21.02 -7.06
N LEU A 339 5.81 21.40 -6.02
CA LEU A 339 6.23 20.47 -4.97
C LEU A 339 5.06 19.91 -4.16
N PHE A 340 3.98 20.68 -4.03
CA PHE A 340 2.76 20.25 -3.35
C PHE A 340 1.84 19.39 -4.23
N ALA A 341 2.15 19.21 -5.52
CA ALA A 341 1.26 18.51 -6.43
C ALA A 341 1.10 17.03 -6.04
N HIS A 342 -0.12 16.51 -6.20
CA HIS A 342 -0.55 15.23 -5.63
C HIS A 342 0.39 14.06 -5.95
N ILE A 343 0.70 13.83 -7.24
CA ILE A 343 1.57 12.70 -7.61
C ILE A 343 3.02 12.88 -7.16
N ARG A 344 3.48 14.13 -6.95
CA ARG A 344 4.85 14.43 -6.53
C ARG A 344 4.99 14.34 -5.01
N LYS A 345 3.97 14.74 -4.26
CA LYS A 345 3.85 14.44 -2.83
C LYS A 345 3.77 12.93 -2.58
N GLY A 346 2.92 12.22 -3.33
CA GLY A 346 2.73 10.77 -3.19
C GLY A 346 3.92 9.93 -3.67
N ASN A 347 4.69 10.41 -4.65
CA ASN A 347 5.93 9.80 -5.11
C ASN A 347 6.92 10.89 -5.57
N PRO A 348 7.80 11.36 -4.67
CA PRO A 348 8.76 12.42 -4.96
C PRO A 348 9.86 12.06 -5.96
N ARG A 349 10.02 10.78 -6.30
CA ARG A 349 11.05 10.23 -7.20
C ARG A 349 12.46 10.75 -6.86
N ASP A 350 13.36 10.72 -7.83
CA ASP A 350 14.79 10.99 -7.65
C ASP A 350 15.08 12.48 -7.36
N GLY A 351 14.11 13.37 -7.62
CA GLY A 351 14.21 14.81 -7.36
C GLY A 351 13.93 15.25 -5.92
N LEU A 352 13.77 14.35 -4.95
CA LEU A 352 13.46 14.76 -3.56
C LEU A 352 14.68 15.33 -2.85
N VAL A 353 14.71 16.65 -2.70
CA VAL A 353 15.60 17.35 -1.77
C VAL A 353 14.84 17.60 -0.46
N LEU A 354 15.16 16.82 0.58
CA LEU A 354 14.49 16.93 1.89
C LEU A 354 14.78 18.24 2.61
N THR A 355 16.00 18.76 2.47
CA THR A 355 16.44 20.01 3.11
C THR A 355 17.27 20.81 2.10
N PRO A 356 16.98 22.11 1.89
CA PRO A 356 17.77 22.94 0.99
C PRO A 356 19.28 22.87 1.30
N GLY A 357 20.10 22.80 0.25
CA GLY A 357 21.56 22.69 0.36
C GLY A 357 22.09 21.28 0.64
N ARG A 358 21.22 20.25 0.74
CA ARG A 358 21.62 18.84 0.81
C ARG A 358 21.39 18.13 -0.53
N PRO A 359 22.13 17.05 -0.83
CA PRO A 359 21.85 16.24 -2.02
C PRO A 359 20.45 15.61 -1.95
N PRO A 360 19.86 15.24 -3.11
CA PRO A 360 18.62 14.47 -3.14
C PRO A 360 18.72 13.18 -2.32
N LEU A 361 17.59 12.74 -1.78
CA LEU A 361 17.51 11.51 -1.00
C LEU A 361 17.86 10.30 -1.85
N GLY A 362 18.53 9.29 -1.26
CA GLY A 362 18.88 8.07 -1.97
C GLY A 362 17.65 7.30 -2.44
N VAL A 363 17.68 6.78 -3.67
CA VAL A 363 16.50 6.15 -4.28
C VAL A 363 15.97 4.94 -3.50
N ALA A 364 16.86 4.20 -2.83
CA ALA A 364 16.46 3.09 -1.96
C ALA A 364 15.55 3.54 -0.80
N GLU A 365 15.75 4.74 -0.25
CA GLU A 365 14.91 5.26 0.84
C GLU A 365 13.47 5.59 0.38
N LEU A 366 13.29 5.84 -0.92
CA LEU A 366 12.02 6.11 -1.57
C LEU A 366 11.33 4.83 -2.05
N ASP A 367 12.11 3.86 -2.54
CA ASP A 367 11.63 2.55 -2.99
C ASP A 367 10.93 1.78 -1.84
N GLY A 368 11.34 1.99 -0.58
CA GLY A 368 10.68 1.43 0.61
C GLY A 368 9.37 2.10 1.03
N ARG A 369 8.86 3.08 0.25
CA ARG A 369 7.62 3.85 0.56
C ARG A 369 6.47 3.57 -0.43
N ARG A 370 6.70 2.67 -1.39
CA ARG A 370 5.81 2.42 -2.52
C ARG A 370 4.54 1.69 -2.08
N LEU A 371 3.42 1.92 -2.76
CA LEU A 371 2.15 1.25 -2.50
C LEU A 371 1.64 0.60 -3.80
N MET A 372 1.02 -0.58 -3.70
CA MET A 372 0.23 -1.15 -4.81
C MET A 372 -1.21 -0.67 -4.69
N ARG A 373 -1.65 0.25 -5.56
CA ARG A 373 -3.03 0.78 -5.50
C ARG A 373 -3.98 -0.09 -6.34
N ARG A 374 -5.19 -0.33 -5.83
CA ARG A 374 -6.31 -1.08 -6.43
C ARG A 374 -7.62 -0.31 -6.30
N GLY A 375 -7.52 1.01 -6.33
CA GLY A 375 -8.68 1.88 -6.15
C GLY A 375 -9.68 1.76 -7.30
N ILE A 376 -10.95 2.04 -7.01
CA ILE A 376 -12.03 2.07 -8.00
C ILE A 376 -13.04 3.17 -7.66
N PRO A 377 -13.56 3.93 -8.65
CA PRO A 377 -14.60 4.91 -8.40
C PRO A 377 -15.89 4.26 -7.87
N TYR A 378 -16.71 5.04 -7.18
CA TYR A 378 -18.08 4.68 -6.82
C TYR A 378 -19.04 5.84 -7.05
N GLY A 379 -20.31 5.51 -7.25
CA GLY A 379 -21.37 6.50 -7.42
C GLY A 379 -21.43 7.11 -8.83
N PRO A 380 -22.46 7.92 -9.09
CA PRO A 380 -22.72 8.48 -10.40
C PRO A 380 -21.79 9.65 -10.74
N VAL A 381 -21.48 9.82 -12.02
CA VAL A 381 -20.76 10.99 -12.55
C VAL A 381 -21.57 12.24 -12.24
N TYR A 382 -20.88 13.31 -11.84
CA TYR A 382 -21.49 14.62 -11.65
C TYR A 382 -21.98 15.19 -12.99
N HIS A 383 -23.30 15.19 -13.17
CA HIS A 383 -24.01 15.76 -14.32
C HIS A 383 -25.37 16.25 -13.82
N PRO A 384 -25.43 17.44 -13.18
CA PRO A 384 -26.65 17.91 -12.52
C PRO A 384 -27.85 18.04 -13.47
N GLU A 385 -27.61 18.20 -14.78
CA GLU A 385 -28.63 18.23 -15.83
C GLU A 385 -29.39 16.91 -16.00
N LEU A 386 -28.80 15.77 -15.58
CA LEU A 386 -29.43 14.45 -15.62
C LEU A 386 -30.35 14.18 -14.41
N GLY A 387 -30.47 15.13 -13.48
CA GLY A 387 -31.36 15.05 -12.32
C GLY A 387 -30.62 14.97 -10.98
N ALA A 388 -31.40 14.90 -9.89
CA ALA A 388 -30.90 14.97 -8.52
C ALA A 388 -29.88 13.87 -8.18
N ASP A 389 -30.05 12.66 -8.74
CA ASP A 389 -29.14 11.53 -8.54
C ASP A 389 -27.74 11.77 -9.14
N HIS A 390 -27.59 12.77 -10.00
CA HIS A 390 -26.32 13.19 -10.58
C HIS A 390 -25.87 14.58 -10.10
N GLY A 391 -26.63 15.20 -9.18
CA GLY A 391 -26.39 16.53 -8.65
C GLY A 391 -25.33 16.57 -7.53
N PRO A 392 -25.08 17.75 -6.93
CA PRO A 392 -24.03 17.94 -5.92
C PRO A 392 -24.13 16.98 -4.73
N GLU A 393 -25.35 16.72 -4.24
CA GLU A 393 -25.61 15.90 -3.05
C GLU A 393 -25.44 14.38 -3.28
N ALA A 394 -25.34 13.92 -4.52
CA ALA A 394 -25.23 12.49 -4.78
C ALA A 394 -23.86 11.94 -4.33
N SER A 395 -23.92 10.81 -3.62
CA SER A 395 -22.75 10.15 -3.04
C SER A 395 -21.85 9.56 -4.13
N ARG A 396 -20.66 10.13 -4.28
CA ARG A 396 -19.64 9.72 -5.25
C ARG A 396 -18.24 9.85 -4.67
N GLY A 397 -17.29 9.13 -5.26
CA GLY A 397 -15.89 9.27 -4.91
C GLY A 397 -15.06 8.05 -5.29
N LEU A 398 -14.00 7.80 -4.52
CA LEU A 398 -13.06 6.71 -4.75
C LEU A 398 -13.05 5.74 -3.58
N VAL A 399 -13.18 4.44 -3.87
CA VAL A 399 -12.79 3.38 -2.94
C VAL A 399 -11.30 3.20 -3.12
N PHE A 400 -10.50 3.87 -2.29
CA PHE A 400 -9.06 3.68 -2.30
C PHE A 400 -8.72 2.35 -1.62
N VAL A 401 -7.99 1.49 -2.34
CA VAL A 401 -7.45 0.24 -1.82
C VAL A 401 -5.95 0.25 -2.11
N CYS A 402 -5.13 -0.10 -1.12
CA CYS A 402 -3.71 -0.36 -1.38
C CYS A 402 -3.16 -1.54 -0.57
N HIS A 403 -2.10 -2.14 -1.12
CA HIS A 403 -1.36 -3.25 -0.53
C HIS A 403 0.11 -2.88 -0.29
N GLN A 404 0.63 -3.31 0.86
CA GLN A 404 1.99 -3.07 1.32
C GLN A 404 2.41 -4.10 2.38
N ALA A 405 3.72 -4.28 2.60
CA ALA A 405 4.22 -5.12 3.69
C ALA A 405 4.31 -4.38 5.04
N ASP A 406 4.29 -3.04 5.03
CA ASP A 406 4.49 -2.19 6.20
C ASP A 406 3.56 -0.98 6.17
N LEU A 407 2.52 -0.99 7.01
CA LEU A 407 1.55 0.11 7.11
C LEU A 407 2.23 1.41 7.52
N VAL A 408 3.11 1.36 8.52
CA VAL A 408 3.73 2.55 9.12
C VAL A 408 4.76 3.14 8.17
N GLY A 409 5.65 2.30 7.65
CA GLY A 409 6.72 2.71 6.75
C GLY A 409 6.26 3.16 5.37
N GLN A 410 5.05 2.76 4.95
CA GLN A 410 4.52 3.04 3.61
C GLN A 410 3.25 3.89 3.69
N PHE A 411 2.06 3.30 3.88
CA PHE A 411 0.80 4.05 3.76
C PHE A 411 0.71 5.22 4.74
N GLU A 412 0.97 4.98 6.04
CA GLU A 412 0.89 6.04 7.04
C GLU A 412 1.96 7.10 6.84
N LEU A 413 3.18 6.71 6.47
CA LEU A 413 4.23 7.68 6.21
C LEU A 413 3.87 8.58 5.03
N VAL A 414 3.44 8.01 3.90
CA VAL A 414 3.04 8.79 2.73
C VAL A 414 1.90 9.74 3.10
N ALA A 415 0.85 9.25 3.73
CA ALA A 415 -0.29 10.08 4.12
C ALA A 415 0.14 11.21 5.10
N ARG A 416 0.87 10.88 6.15
CA ARG A 416 1.17 11.80 7.26
C ARG A 416 2.31 12.75 6.96
N LYS A 417 3.43 12.21 6.47
CA LYS A 417 4.70 12.92 6.33
C LYS A 417 4.88 13.52 4.96
N TRP A 418 4.14 13.07 3.94
CA TRP A 418 4.21 13.66 2.61
C TRP A 418 2.94 14.44 2.27
N LEU A 419 1.79 13.76 2.20
CA LEU A 419 0.54 14.40 1.75
C LEU A 419 0.07 15.49 2.73
N ASN A 420 -0.02 15.17 4.03
CA ASN A 420 -0.58 16.07 5.03
C ASN A 420 0.41 17.12 5.56
N GLU A 421 1.71 16.87 5.43
CA GLU A 421 2.75 17.73 5.99
C GLU A 421 2.92 19.00 5.15
N GLN A 422 2.74 20.17 5.78
CA GLN A 422 2.83 21.46 5.11
C GLN A 422 4.28 21.89 4.87
N ASP A 423 5.21 21.44 5.72
CA ASP A 423 6.65 21.65 5.54
C ASP A 423 7.31 20.43 4.90
N PHE A 424 6.67 19.78 3.93
CA PHE A 424 7.30 18.72 3.15
C PHE A 424 7.39 19.13 1.67
N PRO A 425 8.59 19.14 1.05
CA PRO A 425 9.91 18.95 1.68
C PRO A 425 10.28 20.08 2.67
N ALA A 426 11.08 19.76 3.67
CA ALA A 426 11.30 20.59 4.86
C ALA A 426 12.27 21.75 4.66
N GLY A 427 12.10 22.79 5.49
CA GLY A 427 13.02 23.93 5.54
C GLY A 427 12.91 24.85 4.32
N ARG A 428 11.76 24.87 3.63
CA ARG A 428 11.49 25.80 2.53
C ARG A 428 10.81 27.07 3.04
N ASN A 429 11.10 28.21 2.40
CA ASN A 429 10.49 29.49 2.70
C ASN A 429 10.11 30.22 1.39
N PRO A 430 8.80 30.42 1.11
CA PRO A 430 7.65 29.97 1.89
C PRO A 430 7.52 28.43 1.95
N ARG A 431 6.75 27.92 2.91
CA ARG A 431 6.49 26.47 3.03
C ARG A 431 5.75 25.96 1.80
N THR A 432 6.05 24.73 1.41
CA THR A 432 5.44 24.07 0.25
C THR A 432 3.90 24.01 0.34
N GLY A 433 3.37 23.71 1.53
CA GLY A 433 1.95 23.42 1.75
C GLY A 433 1.64 21.93 1.68
N ALA A 434 0.42 21.56 2.08
CA ALA A 434 -0.03 20.18 2.00
C ALA A 434 -0.49 19.84 0.56
N ASP A 435 -0.75 18.56 0.33
CA ASP A 435 -1.39 18.08 -0.89
C ASP A 435 -2.77 18.76 -1.09
N PRO A 436 -3.03 19.44 -2.22
CA PRO A 436 -4.26 20.21 -2.44
C PRO A 436 -5.47 19.35 -2.85
N VAL A 437 -5.30 18.03 -2.94
CA VAL A 437 -6.33 17.07 -3.34
C VAL A 437 -6.80 16.25 -2.13
N LEU A 438 -5.87 15.62 -1.42
CA LEU A 438 -6.15 14.75 -0.27
C LEU A 438 -5.76 15.35 1.08
N GLY A 439 -4.87 16.35 1.09
CA GLY A 439 -4.33 16.93 2.31
C GLY A 439 -5.39 17.68 3.14
N PRO A 440 -5.01 18.13 4.34
CA PRO A 440 -5.80 19.09 5.09
C PRO A 440 -5.78 20.46 4.39
N ASP A 441 -6.70 21.31 4.80
CA ASP A 441 -6.69 22.72 4.42
C ASP A 441 -5.32 23.34 4.68
N SER A 442 -4.74 23.99 3.67
CA SER A 442 -3.42 24.60 3.81
C SER A 442 -3.17 25.72 2.80
N ALA A 443 -2.27 26.62 3.19
CA ALA A 443 -1.63 27.53 2.26
C ALA A 443 -0.50 26.80 1.53
N CYS A 444 -0.45 26.91 0.20
CA CYS A 444 0.56 26.29 -0.65
C CYS A 444 1.32 27.35 -1.45
N ALA A 445 2.63 27.17 -1.56
CA ALA A 445 3.50 28.05 -2.32
C ALA A 445 3.55 27.62 -3.79
N PHE A 446 2.89 28.38 -4.66
CA PHE A 446 2.96 28.24 -6.11
C PHE A 446 4.18 28.99 -6.64
N GLU A 447 5.29 28.27 -6.82
CA GLU A 447 6.53 28.81 -7.37
C GLU A 447 6.52 28.80 -8.91
N THR A 448 6.88 29.94 -9.51
CA THR A 448 7.09 30.09 -10.95
C THR A 448 8.45 30.74 -11.22
N PRO A 449 9.12 30.44 -12.35
CA PRO A 449 10.31 31.17 -12.75
C PRO A 449 10.05 32.69 -12.86
N SER A 450 11.02 33.51 -12.44
CA SER A 450 11.06 34.96 -12.64
C SER A 450 12.43 35.38 -13.20
N GLY A 451 12.55 36.62 -13.70
CA GLY A 451 13.79 37.11 -14.32
C GLY A 451 15.01 37.18 -13.39
N ASP A 452 14.79 37.13 -12.08
CA ASP A 452 15.78 37.21 -11.00
C ASP A 452 15.82 35.96 -10.10
N GLY A 453 15.04 34.91 -10.42
CA GLY A 453 14.95 33.70 -9.61
C GLY A 453 13.58 33.02 -9.73
N SER A 454 12.86 32.95 -8.60
CA SER A 454 11.47 32.47 -8.58
C SER A 454 10.55 33.48 -7.92
N ARG A 455 9.30 33.52 -8.39
CA ARG A 455 8.18 34.18 -7.73
C ARG A 455 7.32 33.13 -7.07
N ALA A 456 7.08 33.26 -5.77
CA ALA A 456 6.13 32.45 -5.03
C ALA A 456 4.80 33.19 -4.84
N ASN A 457 3.69 32.55 -5.21
CA ASN A 457 2.34 33.02 -4.91
C ASN A 457 1.70 32.07 -3.91
N THR A 458 1.21 32.58 -2.79
CA THR A 458 0.52 31.76 -1.79
C THR A 458 -0.94 31.58 -2.18
N LEU A 459 -1.37 30.33 -2.38
CA LEU A 459 -2.76 29.96 -2.64
C LEU A 459 -3.29 29.16 -1.46
N TYR A 460 -4.54 29.38 -1.05
CA TYR A 460 -5.18 28.58 0.00
C TYR A 460 -6.08 27.50 -0.61
N PHE A 461 -5.80 26.24 -0.31
CA PHE A 461 -6.61 25.11 -0.75
C PHE A 461 -7.32 24.49 0.44
N GLY A 462 -8.65 24.38 0.35
CA GLY A 462 -9.50 23.60 1.25
C GLY A 462 -9.67 22.16 0.78
N ARG A 463 -10.15 21.31 1.69
CA ARG A 463 -10.37 19.87 1.47
C ARG A 463 -11.70 19.59 0.78
N TYR A 464 -11.64 18.88 -0.35
CA TYR A 464 -12.80 18.40 -1.12
C TYR A 464 -12.89 16.87 -1.20
N VAL A 465 -12.02 16.18 -0.47
CA VAL A 465 -12.06 14.73 -0.29
C VAL A 465 -12.31 14.41 1.18
N ARG A 466 -13.40 13.71 1.47
CA ARG A 466 -13.81 13.34 2.84
C ARG A 466 -13.71 11.84 3.05
N THR A 467 -13.09 11.44 4.15
CA THR A 467 -13.06 10.02 4.55
C THR A 467 -14.39 9.63 5.19
N GLU A 468 -15.09 8.66 4.61
CA GLU A 468 -16.39 8.15 5.09
C GLU A 468 -16.30 6.71 5.58
N GLY A 469 -15.08 6.16 5.71
CA GLY A 469 -14.83 4.84 6.26
C GLY A 469 -13.41 4.38 5.95
N SER A 470 -12.78 3.71 6.90
CA SER A 470 -11.48 3.10 6.70
C SER A 470 -11.28 1.84 7.53
N VAL A 471 -10.56 0.87 6.98
CA VAL A 471 -10.09 -0.31 7.71
C VAL A 471 -8.64 -0.63 7.34
N TYR A 472 -7.90 -1.11 8.35
CA TYR A 472 -6.68 -1.87 8.14
C TYR A 472 -7.03 -3.35 8.20
N ALA A 473 -6.72 -4.07 7.14
CA ALA A 473 -6.91 -5.50 7.02
C ALA A 473 -5.60 -6.15 6.57
N PHE A 474 -5.56 -7.47 6.59
CA PHE A 474 -4.44 -8.27 6.13
C PHE A 474 -4.97 -9.33 5.17
N SER A 475 -4.46 -9.38 3.94
CA SER A 475 -4.76 -10.41 2.96
C SER A 475 -3.82 -11.60 3.19
N PRO A 476 -4.25 -12.67 3.90
CA PRO A 476 -3.35 -13.75 4.26
C PRO A 476 -3.07 -14.65 3.06
N SER A 477 -1.96 -15.39 3.11
CA SER A 477 -1.69 -16.43 2.11
C SER A 477 -2.69 -17.58 2.24
N LEU A 478 -2.90 -18.34 1.16
CA LEU A 478 -3.80 -19.50 1.15
C LEU A 478 -3.43 -20.56 2.21
N PRO A 479 -2.15 -20.88 2.48
CA PRO A 479 -1.78 -21.74 3.60
C PRO A 479 -2.28 -21.23 4.96
N VAL A 480 -2.20 -19.92 5.19
CA VAL A 480 -2.65 -19.29 6.45
C VAL A 480 -4.17 -19.30 6.54
N LEU A 481 -4.87 -18.99 5.44
CA LEU A 481 -6.33 -19.13 5.38
C LEU A 481 -6.79 -20.56 5.66
N ARG A 482 -6.04 -21.57 5.19
CA ARG A 482 -6.29 -22.99 5.50
C ARG A 482 -6.12 -23.28 6.99
N ALA A 483 -5.01 -22.87 7.58
CA ALA A 483 -4.75 -23.06 9.02
C ALA A 483 -5.83 -22.39 9.89
N LEU A 484 -6.28 -21.19 9.50
CA LEU A 484 -7.36 -20.49 10.19
C LEU A 484 -8.69 -21.24 10.16
N THR A 485 -8.94 -22.15 9.21
CA THR A 485 -10.17 -22.99 9.23
C THR A 485 -10.23 -23.95 10.41
N THR A 486 -9.09 -24.28 11.02
CA THR A 486 -9.00 -25.08 12.26
C THR A 486 -8.65 -24.23 13.48
N GLY A 487 -8.47 -22.91 13.30
CA GLY A 487 -8.08 -21.98 14.36
C GLY A 487 -6.58 -21.96 14.65
N GLU A 488 -5.77 -22.48 13.74
CA GLU A 488 -4.31 -22.50 13.86
C GLU A 488 -3.68 -21.22 13.32
N LEU A 489 -2.65 -20.75 14.01
CA LEU A 489 -1.85 -19.57 13.66
C LEU A 489 -0.47 -19.73 14.30
N ASP A 490 0.60 -19.65 13.50
CA ASP A 490 1.99 -19.67 14.00
C ASP A 490 2.41 -18.24 14.35
N ASP A 491 2.38 -17.94 15.65
CA ASP A 491 2.70 -16.63 16.23
C ASP A 491 4.21 -16.44 16.51
N SER A 492 5.06 -17.40 16.11
CA SER A 492 6.52 -17.24 16.15
C SER A 492 6.97 -16.09 15.26
N ILE A 493 7.90 -15.26 15.71
CA ILE A 493 8.47 -14.20 14.87
C ILE A 493 9.46 -14.82 13.89
N GLU A 494 9.26 -14.61 12.59
CA GLU A 494 10.10 -15.19 11.55
C GLU A 494 11.18 -14.20 11.10
N PHE A 495 12.45 -14.64 11.15
CA PHE A 495 13.57 -13.89 10.58
C PHE A 495 13.86 -14.42 9.18
N HIS A 496 13.27 -13.77 8.17
CA HIS A 496 13.33 -14.25 6.78
C HIS A 496 14.75 -14.24 6.20
N ALA A 497 15.05 -15.26 5.41
CA ALA A 497 16.33 -15.37 4.70
C ALA A 497 16.61 -14.14 3.82
N GLY A 498 17.88 -13.70 3.83
CA GLY A 498 18.34 -12.48 3.17
C GLY A 498 18.16 -11.21 4.01
N SER A 499 17.41 -11.27 5.12
CA SER A 499 17.30 -10.16 6.07
C SER A 499 18.55 -10.09 6.96
N VAL A 500 18.85 -8.87 7.40
CA VAL A 500 20.02 -8.50 8.19
C VAL A 500 19.55 -7.75 9.43
N LEU A 501 19.88 -8.29 10.60
CA LEU A 501 19.71 -7.65 11.88
C LEU A 501 20.97 -6.84 12.18
N ARG A 502 20.81 -5.54 12.45
CA ARG A 502 21.90 -4.63 12.78
C ARG A 502 21.81 -4.21 14.25
N THR A 503 22.88 -3.60 14.76
CA THR A 503 22.93 -3.11 16.15
C THR A 503 21.72 -2.24 16.47
N GLY A 504 21.01 -2.59 17.54
CA GLY A 504 19.80 -1.91 18.01
C GLY A 504 18.49 -2.41 17.38
N ASP A 505 18.55 -3.25 16.34
CA ASP A 505 17.35 -3.94 15.86
C ASP A 505 16.91 -5.01 16.89
N VAL A 506 15.58 -5.16 17.05
CA VAL A 506 14.98 -6.11 17.99
C VAL A 506 13.85 -6.86 17.28
N LEU A 507 13.87 -8.19 17.37
CA LEU A 507 12.74 -9.05 17.03
C LEU A 507 12.05 -9.44 18.34
N ASP A 508 10.78 -9.09 18.48
CA ASP A 508 10.04 -9.25 19.74
C ASP A 508 8.90 -10.27 19.61
N ALA A 509 9.07 -11.42 20.26
CA ALA A 509 8.06 -12.46 20.38
C ALA A 509 7.33 -12.40 21.75
N GLY A 510 7.29 -11.22 22.37
CA GLY A 510 6.63 -10.94 23.65
C GLY A 510 7.44 -11.46 24.84
N LYS A 511 7.49 -12.78 25.00
CA LYS A 511 8.23 -13.42 26.10
C LYS A 511 9.73 -13.57 25.83
N ALA A 512 10.13 -13.40 24.58
CA ALA A 512 11.53 -13.43 24.20
C ALA A 512 11.83 -12.42 23.10
N ARG A 513 13.05 -11.92 23.13
CA ARG A 513 13.55 -10.93 22.17
C ARG A 513 14.90 -11.36 21.63
N LEU A 514 15.08 -11.30 20.32
CA LEU A 514 16.38 -11.43 19.67
C LEU A 514 16.88 -10.04 19.30
N THR A 515 18.10 -9.69 19.71
CA THR A 515 18.69 -8.39 19.37
C THR A 515 20.16 -8.54 19.03
N LEU A 516 20.66 -7.66 18.18
CA LEU A 516 22.09 -7.41 18.08
C LEU A 516 22.41 -6.22 18.99
N ASP A 517 23.10 -6.48 20.09
CA ASP A 517 23.31 -5.47 21.13
C ASP A 517 24.35 -4.41 20.72
N SER A 518 24.58 -3.42 21.59
CA SER A 518 25.55 -2.35 21.35
C SER A 518 27.00 -2.82 21.29
N ALA A 519 27.31 -4.00 21.83
CA ALA A 519 28.61 -4.63 21.72
C ALA A 519 28.75 -5.44 20.41
N GLY A 520 27.68 -5.54 19.61
CA GLY A 520 27.65 -6.31 18.36
C GLY A 520 27.56 -7.82 18.60
N ASP A 521 27.09 -8.25 19.77
CA ASP A 521 26.81 -9.65 20.08
C ASP A 521 25.34 -9.96 19.77
N LEU A 522 25.07 -11.17 19.28
CA LEU A 522 23.70 -11.63 19.04
C LEU A 522 23.15 -12.23 20.32
N VAL A 523 22.10 -11.63 20.88
CA VAL A 523 21.61 -11.92 22.22
C VAL A 523 20.13 -12.30 22.19
N LEU A 524 19.81 -13.39 22.88
CA LEU A 524 18.45 -13.78 23.22
C LEU A 524 18.14 -13.31 24.64
N LEU A 525 17.06 -12.57 24.78
CA LEU A 525 16.57 -12.00 26.03
C LEU A 525 15.20 -12.57 26.38
N ASP A 526 14.91 -12.70 27.67
CA ASP A 526 13.56 -12.94 28.18
C ASP A 526 12.70 -11.66 28.22
N ALA A 527 11.47 -11.79 28.73
CA ALA A 527 10.51 -10.71 28.89
C ALA A 527 11.02 -9.58 29.83
N GLN A 528 11.84 -9.92 30.83
CA GLN A 528 12.41 -9.00 31.81
C GLN A 528 13.70 -8.34 31.30
N GLY A 529 14.23 -8.79 30.17
CA GLY A 529 15.51 -8.34 29.62
C GLY A 529 16.70 -9.11 30.18
N GLY A 530 16.47 -10.19 30.92
CA GLY A 530 17.50 -11.14 31.31
C GLY A 530 18.02 -11.87 30.07
N ARG A 531 19.36 -11.99 29.96
CA ARG A 531 20.00 -12.72 28.87
C ARG A 531 19.89 -14.22 29.10
N THR A 532 19.30 -14.93 28.15
CA THR A 532 19.09 -16.38 28.18
C THR A 532 20.07 -17.14 27.29
N TRP A 533 20.55 -16.50 26.22
CA TRP A 533 21.60 -17.02 25.33
C TRP A 533 22.32 -15.86 24.63
N HIS A 534 23.55 -16.07 24.19
CA HIS A 534 24.26 -15.18 23.27
C HIS A 534 25.33 -15.91 22.45
N SER A 535 25.81 -15.28 21.38
CA SER A 535 26.81 -15.87 20.48
C SER A 535 28.25 -15.90 21.01
N ASP A 536 28.56 -15.18 22.10
CA ASP A 536 29.93 -15.02 22.64
C ASP A 536 30.92 -14.46 21.58
N ALA A 537 30.42 -13.68 20.62
CA ALA A 537 31.17 -13.28 19.43
C ALA A 537 30.97 -11.78 19.07
N GLY A 538 30.78 -10.95 20.09
CA GLY A 538 30.58 -9.51 19.94
C GLY A 538 31.76 -8.78 19.29
N GLY A 539 31.46 -7.71 18.55
CA GLY A 539 32.45 -6.84 17.94
C GLY A 539 31.81 -5.64 17.23
N ALA A 540 32.56 -4.54 17.16
CA ALA A 540 32.06 -3.30 16.57
C ALA A 540 31.74 -3.49 15.08
N GLY A 541 30.58 -2.98 14.66
CA GLY A 541 30.15 -3.03 13.25
C GLY A 541 29.68 -4.41 12.79
N HIS A 542 29.43 -5.35 13.71
CA HIS A 542 28.85 -6.64 13.35
C HIS A 542 27.43 -6.51 12.82
N ASP A 543 27.02 -7.49 12.00
CA ASP A 543 25.62 -7.71 11.62
C ASP A 543 25.27 -9.21 11.68
N ALA A 544 24.00 -9.54 11.88
CA ALA A 544 23.54 -10.93 11.83
C ALA A 544 22.66 -11.14 10.59
N VAL A 545 22.95 -12.16 9.80
CA VAL A 545 22.23 -12.51 8.58
C VAL A 545 21.72 -13.94 8.67
N PHE A 546 20.47 -14.15 8.27
CA PHE A 546 19.98 -15.49 7.97
C PHE A 546 20.08 -15.71 6.46
N THR A 547 20.91 -16.65 6.02
CA THR A 547 21.23 -16.85 4.60
C THR A 547 20.15 -17.64 3.87
N GLN A 548 20.13 -17.56 2.54
CA GLN A 548 19.21 -18.35 1.72
C GLN A 548 19.46 -19.86 1.83
N ASP A 549 20.68 -20.27 2.21
CA ASP A 549 21.08 -21.66 2.39
C ASP A 549 20.83 -22.18 3.82
N GLY A 550 20.08 -21.44 4.63
CA GLY A 550 19.58 -21.89 5.93
C GLY A 550 20.51 -21.67 7.12
N GLU A 551 21.47 -20.75 7.01
CA GLU A 551 22.47 -20.49 8.05
C GLU A 551 22.27 -19.14 8.73
N LEU A 552 22.30 -19.11 10.07
CA LEU A 552 22.37 -17.86 10.84
C LEU A 552 23.84 -17.55 11.11
N VAL A 553 24.31 -16.41 10.60
CA VAL A 553 25.71 -16.00 10.69
C VAL A 553 25.79 -14.62 11.30
N LEU A 554 26.60 -14.48 12.35
CA LEU A 554 27.08 -13.18 12.82
C LEU A 554 28.35 -12.84 12.03
N ARG A 555 28.36 -11.70 11.35
CA ARG A 555 29.48 -11.25 10.51
C ARG A 555 30.16 -10.04 11.13
N THR A 556 31.47 -10.01 10.99
CA THR A 556 32.34 -8.86 11.25
C THR A 556 32.03 -7.67 10.33
N ALA A 557 32.57 -6.49 10.63
CA ALA A 557 32.46 -5.32 9.77
C ALA A 557 33.04 -5.55 8.36
N GLU A 558 34.03 -6.45 8.24
CA GLU A 558 34.62 -6.87 6.95
C GLU A 558 33.81 -7.99 6.25
N GLY A 559 32.67 -8.40 6.81
CA GLY A 559 31.79 -9.43 6.26
C GLY A 559 32.24 -10.87 6.51
N LYS A 560 33.29 -11.10 7.30
CA LYS A 560 33.75 -12.45 7.69
C LYS A 560 32.88 -13.03 8.81
N PRO A 561 32.62 -14.35 8.85
CA PRO A 561 31.85 -14.96 9.93
C PRO A 561 32.61 -14.86 11.27
N ALA A 562 31.98 -14.24 12.27
CA ALA A 562 32.42 -14.24 13.67
C ALA A 562 31.80 -15.41 14.45
N TRP A 563 30.58 -15.81 14.09
CA TRP A 563 29.87 -16.97 14.63
C TRP A 563 28.91 -17.54 13.57
N SER A 564 28.62 -18.84 13.64
CA SER A 564 27.71 -19.54 12.74
C SER A 564 26.88 -20.59 13.48
N SER A 565 25.62 -20.77 13.07
CA SER A 565 24.76 -21.86 13.53
C SER A 565 25.17 -23.25 13.01
N GLY A 566 26.04 -23.32 12.00
CA GLY A 566 26.49 -24.58 11.39
C GLY A 566 25.41 -25.29 10.56
N THR A 567 24.41 -24.56 10.06
CA THR A 567 23.24 -25.11 9.36
C THR A 567 23.23 -24.82 7.85
N THR A 568 24.40 -24.60 7.24
CA THR A 568 24.55 -24.40 5.79
C THR A 568 24.09 -25.63 4.99
N GLY A 569 23.53 -25.41 3.80
CA GLY A 569 23.12 -26.48 2.89
C GLY A 569 21.65 -26.89 3.03
N HIS A 570 20.86 -26.08 3.72
CA HIS A 570 19.43 -26.28 3.95
C HIS A 570 18.62 -25.12 3.34
N PRO A 571 18.60 -24.98 2.00
CA PRO A 571 17.84 -23.92 1.35
C PRO A 571 16.35 -24.06 1.69
N GLY A 572 15.74 -22.95 2.10
CA GLY A 572 14.34 -22.93 2.55
C GLY A 572 14.14 -23.24 4.05
N ALA A 573 15.22 -23.45 4.81
CA ALA A 573 15.12 -23.48 6.26
C ALA A 573 14.56 -22.15 6.81
N ARG A 574 13.87 -22.22 7.95
CA ARG A 574 13.19 -21.08 8.59
C ARG A 574 13.80 -20.82 9.96
N LEU A 575 14.14 -19.56 10.24
CA LEU A 575 14.58 -19.10 11.55
C LEU A 575 13.40 -18.46 12.28
N LEU A 576 12.99 -19.07 13.40
CA LEU A 576 11.81 -18.68 14.17
C LEU A 576 12.20 -18.37 15.62
N LEU A 577 11.76 -17.21 16.11
CA LEU A 577 11.75 -16.87 17.52
C LEU A 577 10.36 -17.21 18.09
N ARG A 578 10.28 -18.30 18.85
CA ARG A 578 9.02 -18.79 19.41
C ARG A 578 8.59 -17.98 20.63
N PRO A 579 7.29 -17.82 20.89
CA PRO A 579 6.80 -17.21 22.14
C PRO A 579 7.16 -18.00 23.40
N THR A 580 7.63 -19.24 23.27
CA THR A 580 8.16 -20.07 24.36
C THR A 580 9.57 -19.66 24.81
N GLY A 581 10.25 -18.80 24.05
CA GLY A 581 11.59 -18.32 24.33
C GLY A 581 12.72 -19.12 23.68
N GLU A 582 12.40 -19.90 22.66
CA GLU A 582 13.38 -20.62 21.85
C GLU A 582 13.60 -19.91 20.52
N LEU A 583 14.87 -19.74 20.14
CA LEU A 583 15.25 -19.41 18.76
C LEU A 583 15.60 -20.71 18.04
N VAL A 584 14.92 -21.04 16.95
CA VAL A 584 15.05 -22.33 16.25
C VAL A 584 15.26 -22.14 14.75
N ILE A 585 16.13 -22.98 14.17
CA ILE A 585 16.25 -23.15 12.72
C ILE A 585 15.61 -24.48 12.35
N LEU A 586 14.60 -24.43 11.47
CA LEU A 586 13.82 -25.59 11.04
C LEU A 586 13.99 -25.84 9.54
N ASP A 587 14.10 -27.11 9.16
CA ASP A 587 14.00 -27.60 7.78
C ASP A 587 12.79 -28.53 7.68
N GLY A 588 11.68 -28.00 7.18
CA GLY A 588 10.35 -28.58 7.42
C GLY A 588 10.05 -28.62 8.92
N ASP A 589 9.79 -29.81 9.45
CA ASP A 589 9.57 -30.02 10.89
C ASP A 589 10.85 -30.41 11.65
N ARG A 590 11.99 -30.60 10.95
CA ARG A 590 13.26 -30.99 11.56
C ARG A 590 13.97 -29.78 12.15
N VAL A 591 14.29 -29.85 13.45
CA VAL A 591 15.16 -28.86 14.11
C VAL A 591 16.61 -29.09 13.69
N LEU A 592 17.22 -28.11 13.02
CA LEU A 592 18.64 -28.11 12.66
C LEU A 592 19.51 -27.52 13.77
N TRP A 593 19.02 -26.46 14.41
CA TRP A 593 19.72 -25.75 15.48
C TRP A 593 18.70 -25.08 16.40
N LYS A 594 19.06 -24.91 17.67
CA LYS A 594 18.26 -24.18 18.65
C LYS A 594 19.12 -23.47 19.69
N ALA A 595 18.62 -22.33 20.17
CA ALA A 595 19.07 -21.65 21.38
C ALA A 595 17.88 -21.40 22.31
N SER A 596 18.07 -21.62 23.61
CA SER A 596 17.07 -21.43 24.66
C SER A 596 17.73 -21.00 25.96
N ALA A 597 16.93 -20.56 26.93
CA ALA A 597 17.39 -20.47 28.31
C ALA A 597 17.96 -21.82 28.78
N SER A 598 19.09 -21.78 29.48
CA SER A 598 19.69 -22.92 30.18
C SER A 598 18.82 -23.36 31.35
#